data_AF-S3CM78-F1
#
_entry.id   AF-S3CM78-F1
#
_cell.length_a   1.000
_cell.length_b   1.000
_cell.length_c   1.000
_cell.angle_alpha   90.00
_cell.angle_beta   90.00
_cell.angle_gamma   90.00
#
_symmetry.space_group_name_H-M   'P 1'
#
loop_
_entity.id
_entity.type
_entity.pdbx_description
1 polymer ?
#
loop_
_entity_poly.entity_id
_entity_poly.type
_entity_poly.pdbx_seq_one_letter_code
_entity_poly.pdbx_strand_id
1 'polypeptide(L)'
;MERSTHSSTSDTSSTTQSFNMHIEEGTPSLRRSRLLNLTTSKPFIPNHLFKTLFFITTLICIAEYLYINHLTTSNTRIPNDPYDNTFALITNPTNPSLWSPSHQNFIHSAVPVPVHSHNDYLHRIPLFEALASGCISVEADVYLQNADLLVGHKARDLQPSSTLRSLYLEPLQRMLVAQSGRGIFDRAPSQTVVLLVDLKSDGGDTFAELHAQLEPLRELDYLTYWNGSARVNRPLTIVATGNAEFVSITALNSTHRDIFYDAPLHTLRSSADDLDIQPPRYGYNTSNSYLASTEFKNAILYTHKNESSAWTKDASQTQIEQAQDRGLVSRYWDTPASPPNTRDIAWRVLVERGVGVLNMDDLGMVRGRGRGWGRLELK
;
A
#
# COMPACT_ATOMS: atom_id res chain seq x y z
N MET A 1 49.01 14.22 42.86
CA MET A 1 48.49 15.52 42.41
C MET A 1 47.01 15.34 42.10
N GLU A 2 46.06 15.22 43.03
CA GLU A 2 45.79 15.87 44.33
C GLU A 2 45.33 17.34 44.26
N ARG A 3 44.21 17.59 44.97
CA ARG A 3 43.45 18.84 45.26
C ARG A 3 42.42 19.28 44.21
N SER A 4 41.10 19.33 44.44
CA SER A 4 40.23 19.51 45.62
C SER A 4 40.44 20.81 46.42
N THR A 5 39.35 21.60 46.56
CA THR A 5 38.84 22.35 47.75
C THR A 5 38.21 23.71 47.41
N HIS A 6 36.95 23.92 47.80
CA HIS A 6 36.46 24.93 48.77
C HIS A 6 34.91 24.89 48.82
N SER A 7 34.27 24.43 49.90
CA SER A 7 34.01 24.99 51.26
C SER A 7 32.77 25.93 51.29
N SER A 8 31.69 25.54 52.00
CA SER A 8 31.32 25.93 53.39
C SER A 8 30.41 27.17 53.39
N THR A 9 29.32 27.37 54.16
CA THR A 9 28.71 26.77 55.36
C THR A 9 27.51 27.66 55.71
N SER A 10 26.44 27.14 56.32
CA SER A 10 25.76 27.81 57.45
C SER A 10 24.72 26.90 58.13
N ASP A 11 25.02 26.59 59.39
CA ASP A 11 24.15 26.09 60.47
C ASP A 11 22.97 27.05 60.75
N THR A 12 21.91 26.77 61.51
CA THR A 12 21.86 26.28 62.91
C THR A 12 20.45 25.83 63.33
N SER A 13 20.44 24.85 64.23
CA SER A 13 19.37 24.35 65.11
C SER A 13 18.85 25.37 66.14
N SER A 14 17.62 25.19 66.65
CA SER A 14 17.27 25.59 68.02
C SER A 14 16.09 24.80 68.58
N THR A 15 16.18 24.53 69.88
CA THR A 15 15.48 23.52 70.69
C THR A 15 14.62 24.20 71.76
N THR A 16 13.42 23.66 71.98
CA THR A 16 12.58 23.59 73.22
C THR A 16 12.39 24.80 74.14
N GLN A 17 11.11 25.09 74.48
CA GLN A 17 10.73 25.48 75.84
C GLN A 17 9.27 25.11 76.16
N SER A 18 9.07 24.44 77.30
CA SER A 18 7.77 24.18 77.92
C SER A 18 7.47 25.24 78.98
N PHE A 19 6.19 25.49 79.24
CA PHE A 19 5.73 26.21 80.42
C PHE A 19 4.46 25.56 80.99
N ASN A 20 4.54 25.15 82.26
CA ASN A 20 3.44 24.72 83.12
C ASN A 20 2.79 25.96 83.78
N MET A 21 1.50 25.94 84.11
CA MET A 21 0.98 25.81 85.49
C MET A 21 -0.55 26.01 85.62
N HIS A 22 -1.12 25.21 86.52
CA HIS A 22 -2.39 25.21 87.26
C HIS A 22 -3.31 26.43 87.31
N ILE A 23 -4.64 26.20 87.43
CA ILE A 23 -5.56 26.44 88.59
C ILE A 23 -6.87 25.66 88.28
N GLU A 24 -7.31 24.64 89.02
CA GLU A 24 -8.11 24.59 90.29
C GLU A 24 -9.64 24.82 90.13
N GLU A 25 -10.38 24.30 91.10
CA GLU A 25 -11.71 23.66 91.07
C GLU A 25 -12.95 24.51 90.76
N GLY A 26 -14.01 23.83 90.26
CA GLY A 26 -15.39 24.35 90.31
C GLY A 26 -16.41 23.46 89.57
N THR A 27 -17.23 22.71 90.32
CA THR A 27 -18.53 22.15 89.85
C THR A 27 -19.61 22.54 90.85
N PRO A 28 -20.92 22.60 90.53
CA PRO A 28 -21.60 22.38 89.24
C PRO A 28 -22.64 23.47 88.88
N SER A 29 -22.99 23.63 87.59
CA SER A 29 -24.36 24.04 87.25
C SER A 29 -24.79 23.45 85.91
N LEU A 30 -25.92 22.75 85.93
CA LEU A 30 -26.54 22.08 84.79
C LEU A 30 -27.11 23.10 83.82
N ARG A 31 -26.49 23.24 82.64
CA ARG A 31 -27.14 23.81 81.45
C ARG A 31 -26.92 22.88 80.27
N ARG A 32 -28.01 22.24 79.82
CA ARG A 32 -28.08 21.42 78.60
C ARG A 32 -27.59 22.23 77.39
N SER A 33 -26.46 21.84 76.80
CA SER A 33 -26.08 22.20 75.43
C SER A 33 -25.96 20.93 74.59
N ARG A 34 -26.79 20.83 73.54
CA ARG A 34 -26.79 19.75 72.55
C ARG A 34 -25.41 19.62 71.91
N LEU A 35 -24.76 18.46 72.10
CA LEU A 35 -23.64 18.03 71.26
C LEU A 35 -24.20 17.70 69.86
N LEU A 36 -23.84 18.50 68.87
CA LEU A 36 -23.93 18.10 67.46
C LEU A 36 -22.89 17.01 67.22
N ASN A 37 -23.33 15.76 67.17
CA ASN A 37 -22.55 14.67 66.60
C ASN A 37 -22.39 14.93 65.09
N LEU A 38 -21.24 15.41 64.67
CA LEU A 38 -20.78 15.33 63.28
C LEU A 38 -20.47 13.85 62.99
N THR A 39 -21.47 13.13 62.51
CA THR A 39 -21.26 11.84 61.86
C THR A 39 -20.56 12.10 60.53
N THR A 40 -19.29 11.70 60.41
CA THR A 40 -18.62 11.60 59.11
C THR A 40 -19.28 10.46 58.33
N SER A 41 -20.30 10.78 57.52
CA SER A 41 -20.81 9.83 56.54
C SER A 41 -19.71 9.58 55.51
N LYS A 42 -19.21 8.34 55.42
CA LYS A 42 -18.48 7.92 54.22
C LYS A 42 -19.46 8.13 53.05
N PRO A 43 -19.07 8.80 51.95
CA PRO A 43 -19.97 8.99 50.82
C PRO A 43 -20.38 7.60 50.32
N PHE A 44 -21.66 7.27 50.52
CA PHE A 44 -22.26 6.03 50.04
C PHE A 44 -22.50 6.23 48.54
N ILE A 45 -21.50 5.93 47.72
CA ILE A 45 -21.68 5.91 46.27
C ILE A 45 -22.58 4.70 45.96
N PRO A 46 -23.78 4.90 45.41
CA PRO A 46 -24.69 3.80 45.09
C PRO A 46 -24.00 2.77 44.20
N ASN A 47 -24.17 1.48 44.51
CA ASN A 47 -23.57 0.39 43.73
C ASN A 47 -23.94 0.46 42.22
N HIS A 48 -25.07 1.08 41.90
CA HIS A 48 -25.47 1.38 40.52
C HIS A 48 -24.55 2.40 39.83
N LEU A 49 -24.07 3.43 40.53
CA LEU A 49 -23.12 4.41 39.99
C LEU A 49 -21.77 3.77 39.68
N PHE A 50 -21.27 2.87 40.54
CA PHE A 50 -20.06 2.09 40.26
C PHE A 50 -20.22 1.17 39.03
N LYS A 51 -21.34 0.44 38.93
CA LYS A 51 -21.63 -0.39 37.75
C LYS A 51 -21.75 0.42 36.47
N THR A 52 -22.38 1.59 36.55
CA THR A 52 -22.54 2.51 35.41
C THR A 52 -21.17 3.05 34.97
N LEU A 53 -20.34 3.49 35.92
CA LEU A 53 -19.00 4.00 35.62
C LEU A 53 -18.09 2.91 35.04
N PHE A 54 -18.14 1.69 35.58
CA PHE A 54 -17.41 0.54 35.05
C PHE A 54 -17.83 0.20 33.61
N PHE A 55 -19.15 0.21 33.34
CA PHE A 55 -19.68 -0.04 32.00
C PHE A 55 -19.27 1.04 30.99
N ILE A 56 -19.37 2.32 31.37
CA ILE A 56 -18.91 3.45 30.54
C ILE A 56 -17.41 3.34 30.25
N THR A 57 -16.59 3.07 31.28
CA THR A 57 -15.14 2.95 31.12
C THR A 57 -14.79 1.76 30.21
N THR A 58 -15.49 0.64 30.34
CA THR A 58 -15.31 -0.53 29.46
C THR A 58 -15.67 -0.20 28.01
N LEU A 59 -16.78 0.52 27.78
CA LEU A 59 -17.16 0.98 26.45
C LEU A 59 -16.14 1.95 25.86
N ILE A 60 -15.57 2.86 26.67
CA ILE A 60 -14.50 3.76 26.24
C ILE A 60 -13.25 2.95 25.87
N CYS A 61 -12.81 2.00 26.71
CA CYS A 61 -11.67 1.15 26.39
C CYS A 61 -11.89 0.30 25.13
N ILE A 62 -13.11 -0.22 24.91
CA ILE A 62 -13.47 -0.93 23.68
C ILE A 62 -13.46 0.03 22.49
N ALA A 63 -14.02 1.23 22.62
CA ALA A 63 -14.01 2.24 21.56
C ALA A 63 -12.59 2.71 21.23
N GLU A 64 -11.74 2.93 22.24
CA GLU A 64 -10.31 3.24 22.09
C GLU A 64 -9.56 2.07 21.46
N TYR A 65 -9.80 0.83 21.89
CA TYR A 65 -9.22 -0.35 21.26
C TYR A 65 -9.65 -0.48 19.80
N LEU A 66 -10.93 -0.29 19.49
CA LEU A 66 -11.44 -0.31 18.12
C LEU A 66 -10.90 0.86 17.29
N TYR A 67 -10.72 2.03 17.90
CA TYR A 67 -10.16 3.21 17.26
C TYR A 67 -8.66 3.05 17.00
N ILE A 68 -7.89 2.57 17.97
CA ILE A 68 -6.49 2.20 17.81
C ILE A 68 -6.37 1.09 16.77
N ASN A 69 -7.20 0.04 16.86
CA ASN A 69 -7.20 -1.04 15.89
C ASN A 69 -7.52 -0.52 14.48
N HIS A 70 -8.51 0.35 14.33
CA HIS A 70 -8.83 1.03 13.08
C HIS A 70 -7.65 1.87 12.55
N LEU A 71 -6.96 2.60 13.43
CA LEU A 71 -5.74 3.35 13.12
C LEU A 71 -4.55 2.43 12.79
N THR A 72 -4.45 1.23 13.36
CA THR A 72 -3.34 0.28 13.13
C THR A 72 -3.62 -0.72 12.01
N THR A 73 -4.87 -0.88 11.61
CA THR A 73 -5.26 -1.55 10.35
C THR A 73 -5.01 -0.67 9.14
N SER A 74 -4.68 0.61 9.35
CA SER A 74 -4.29 1.56 8.30
C SER A 74 -2.77 1.56 8.10
N ASN A 75 -2.34 1.90 6.88
CA ASN A 75 -0.95 1.97 6.42
C ASN A 75 0.04 2.41 7.52
N THR A 76 1.21 1.78 7.54
CA THR A 76 2.29 2.06 8.48
C THR A 76 2.67 3.53 8.42
N ARG A 77 2.49 4.26 9.53
CA ARG A 77 2.94 5.65 9.61
C ARG A 77 4.44 5.71 9.83
N ILE A 78 5.12 6.49 9.00
CA ILE A 78 6.54 6.77 9.15
C ILE A 78 6.69 8.10 9.92
N PRO A 79 7.37 8.13 11.08
CA PRO A 79 7.60 9.37 11.79
C PRO A 79 8.32 10.39 10.91
N ASN A 80 7.77 11.60 10.83
CA ASN A 80 8.27 12.70 9.98
C ASN A 80 8.36 12.34 8.48
N ASP A 81 7.45 11.49 7.98
CA ASP A 81 7.38 11.16 6.56
C ASP A 81 7.27 12.43 5.70
N PRO A 82 8.23 12.70 4.79
CA PRO A 82 8.15 13.82 3.86
C PRO A 82 6.87 13.79 3.02
N TYR A 83 6.34 12.60 2.70
CA TYR A 83 5.07 12.47 2.00
C TYR A 83 3.92 13.00 2.87
N ASP A 84 3.79 12.53 4.11
CA ASP A 84 2.71 12.98 5.01
C ASP A 84 2.78 14.48 5.23
N ASN A 85 3.97 15.05 5.42
CA ASN A 85 4.14 16.50 5.56
C ASN A 85 3.72 17.28 4.31
N THR A 86 4.00 16.74 3.13
CA THR A 86 3.68 17.41 1.85
C THR A 86 2.20 17.30 1.52
N PHE A 87 1.60 16.11 1.70
CA PHE A 87 0.24 15.80 1.28
C PHE A 87 -0.78 15.82 2.44
N ALA A 88 -0.41 16.26 3.65
CA ALA A 88 -1.26 16.23 4.84
C ALA A 88 -2.67 16.77 4.62
N LEU A 89 -2.77 17.92 3.94
CA LEU A 89 -4.03 18.65 3.73
C LEU A 89 -4.83 18.16 2.52
N ILE A 90 -4.31 17.20 1.77
CA ILE A 90 -4.99 16.66 0.59
C ILE A 90 -5.80 15.43 1.01
N THR A 91 -7.12 15.54 0.90
CA THR A 91 -8.06 14.53 1.41
C THR A 91 -8.79 13.75 0.32
N ASN A 92 -8.67 14.14 -0.94
CA ASN A 92 -9.35 13.51 -2.06
C ASN A 92 -8.55 13.69 -3.37
N PRO A 93 -8.71 12.79 -4.35
CA PRO A 93 -7.94 12.80 -5.60
C PRO A 93 -8.29 13.93 -6.57
N THR A 94 -9.39 14.66 -6.34
CA THR A 94 -9.80 15.79 -7.19
C THR A 94 -9.32 17.14 -6.67
N ASN A 95 -8.59 17.17 -5.54
CA ASN A 95 -8.09 18.40 -4.94
C ASN A 95 -7.13 19.11 -5.91
N PRO A 96 -7.41 20.36 -6.33
CA PRO A 96 -6.58 21.08 -7.29
C PRO A 96 -5.13 21.29 -6.84
N SER A 97 -4.89 21.31 -5.52
CA SER A 97 -3.55 21.51 -4.95
C SER A 97 -2.57 20.39 -5.30
N LEU A 98 -3.08 19.19 -5.64
CA LEU A 98 -2.27 18.09 -6.19
C LEU A 98 -1.41 18.54 -7.38
N TRP A 99 -1.92 19.49 -8.17
CA TRP A 99 -1.28 19.99 -9.37
C TRP A 99 -0.38 21.21 -9.15
N SER A 100 -0.19 21.62 -7.90
CA SER A 100 0.77 22.68 -7.60
C SER A 100 2.22 22.21 -7.84
N PRO A 101 3.15 23.12 -8.17
CA PRO A 101 4.53 22.75 -8.47
C PRO A 101 5.22 21.94 -7.36
N SER A 102 4.94 22.23 -6.09
CA SER A 102 5.56 21.50 -4.97
C SER A 102 5.15 20.02 -4.93
N HIS A 103 3.86 19.72 -5.11
CA HIS A 103 3.35 18.35 -5.07
C HIS A 103 3.78 17.56 -6.31
N GLN A 104 3.71 18.18 -7.49
CA GLN A 104 4.18 17.55 -8.73
C GLN A 104 5.69 17.28 -8.68
N ASN A 105 6.49 18.25 -8.22
CA ASN A 105 7.93 18.05 -8.05
C ASN A 105 8.24 16.93 -7.06
N PHE A 106 7.47 16.79 -5.98
CA PHE A 106 7.63 15.69 -5.03
C PHE A 106 7.43 14.33 -5.71
N ILE A 107 6.34 14.18 -6.49
CA ILE A 107 6.01 12.96 -7.22
C ILE A 107 7.09 12.63 -8.25
N HIS A 108 7.42 13.59 -9.12
CA HIS A 108 8.41 13.37 -10.19
C HIS A 108 9.83 13.10 -9.66
N SER A 109 10.17 13.65 -8.49
CA SER A 109 11.45 13.41 -7.82
C SER A 109 11.53 12.08 -7.07
N ALA A 110 10.43 11.32 -6.99
CA ALA A 110 10.42 10.01 -6.35
C ALA A 110 11.42 9.07 -7.02
N VAL A 111 12.05 8.22 -6.23
CA VAL A 111 12.92 7.16 -6.73
C VAL A 111 12.03 5.97 -7.05
N PRO A 112 11.94 5.53 -8.31
CA PRO A 112 11.10 4.39 -8.65
C PRO A 112 11.58 3.13 -7.94
N VAL A 113 10.63 2.36 -7.44
CA VAL A 113 10.81 1.06 -6.80
C VAL A 113 9.91 0.03 -7.47
N PRO A 114 10.38 -1.20 -7.69
CA PRO A 114 9.61 -2.28 -8.32
C PRO A 114 8.57 -2.85 -7.34
N VAL A 115 7.60 -1.99 -7.01
CA VAL A 115 6.44 -2.27 -6.18
C VAL A 115 5.18 -1.96 -6.98
N HIS A 116 4.20 -2.84 -6.80
CA HIS A 116 2.86 -2.74 -7.31
C HIS A 116 1.94 -2.32 -6.15
N SER A 117 1.36 -1.12 -6.27
CA SER A 117 0.33 -0.57 -5.39
C SER A 117 -0.96 -1.34 -5.64
N HIS A 118 -1.19 -2.37 -4.84
CA HIS A 118 -2.35 -3.23 -4.94
C HIS A 118 -3.56 -2.54 -4.31
N ASN A 119 -4.75 -2.70 -4.90
CA ASN A 119 -5.95 -1.95 -4.52
C ASN A 119 -5.73 -0.43 -4.40
N ASP A 120 -4.96 0.17 -5.31
CA ASP A 120 -4.52 1.56 -5.22
C ASP A 120 -5.68 2.56 -5.03
N TYR A 121 -6.84 2.24 -5.59
CA TYR A 121 -8.08 3.01 -5.49
C TYR A 121 -8.66 3.12 -4.06
N LEU A 122 -8.16 2.33 -3.10
CA LEU A 122 -8.52 2.44 -1.69
C LEU A 122 -7.69 3.49 -0.94
N HIS A 123 -6.63 4.03 -1.55
CA HIS A 123 -5.84 5.10 -0.96
C HIS A 123 -6.60 6.42 -0.92
N ARG A 124 -6.14 7.34 -0.06
CA ARG A 124 -6.75 8.67 0.12
C ARG A 124 -6.69 9.51 -1.15
N ILE A 125 -5.59 9.37 -1.90
CA ILE A 125 -5.35 10.01 -3.18
C ILE A 125 -4.76 8.96 -4.14
N PRO A 126 -5.60 8.09 -4.72
CA PRO A 126 -5.17 7.05 -5.67
C PRO A 126 -4.28 7.64 -6.76
N LEU A 127 -3.38 6.82 -7.29
CA LEU A 127 -2.28 7.14 -8.20
C LEU A 127 -1.21 8.05 -7.56
N PHE A 128 -1.59 9.19 -7.00
CA PHE A 128 -0.65 10.18 -6.47
C PHE A 128 0.16 9.62 -5.30
N GLU A 129 -0.48 8.90 -4.37
CA GLU A 129 0.24 8.30 -3.24
C GLU A 129 1.24 7.24 -3.68
N ALA A 130 0.86 6.38 -4.62
CA ALA A 130 1.72 5.33 -5.14
C ALA A 130 2.92 5.91 -5.90
N LEU A 131 2.69 6.85 -6.82
CA LEU A 131 3.76 7.51 -7.56
C LEU A 131 4.68 8.32 -6.64
N ALA A 132 4.13 9.05 -5.66
CA ALA A 132 4.92 9.76 -4.66
C ALA A 132 5.76 8.81 -3.77
N SER A 133 5.29 7.58 -3.59
CA SER A 133 6.00 6.51 -2.89
C SER A 133 7.03 5.79 -3.78
N GLY A 134 7.03 6.07 -5.09
CA GLY A 134 7.93 5.49 -6.09
C GLY A 134 7.41 4.20 -6.74
N CYS A 135 6.18 3.75 -6.46
CA CYS A 135 5.65 2.53 -7.07
C CYS A 135 5.59 2.68 -8.59
N ILE A 136 6.17 1.72 -9.32
CA ILE A 136 6.14 1.69 -10.78
C ILE A 136 4.91 0.99 -11.34
N SER A 137 4.06 0.43 -10.48
CA SER A 137 2.83 -0.23 -10.89
C SER A 137 1.70 0.04 -9.91
N VAL A 138 0.48 0.19 -10.42
CA VAL A 138 -0.75 0.42 -9.66
C VAL A 138 -1.88 -0.43 -10.24
N GLU A 139 -2.92 -0.68 -9.44
CA GLU A 139 -4.10 -1.45 -9.83
C GLU A 139 -5.40 -0.66 -9.74
N ALA A 140 -6.27 -0.85 -10.72
CA ALA A 140 -7.65 -0.37 -10.71
C ALA A 140 -8.63 -1.52 -10.93
N ASP A 141 -9.48 -1.80 -9.94
CA ASP A 141 -10.64 -2.69 -10.09
C ASP A 141 -11.75 -1.92 -10.80
N VAL A 142 -12.17 -2.37 -11.99
CA VAL A 142 -13.15 -1.67 -12.82
C VAL A 142 -14.42 -2.48 -13.07
N TYR A 143 -15.54 -1.76 -13.05
CA TYR A 143 -16.86 -2.25 -13.42
C TYR A 143 -17.42 -1.38 -14.55
N LEU A 144 -17.85 -2.02 -15.63
CA LEU A 144 -18.60 -1.35 -16.69
C LEU A 144 -20.03 -1.06 -16.20
N GLN A 145 -20.37 0.22 -16.08
CA GLN A 145 -21.69 0.67 -15.69
C GLN A 145 -22.03 1.99 -16.38
N ASN A 146 -23.25 2.09 -16.94
CA ASN A 146 -23.71 3.28 -17.66
C ASN A 146 -22.75 3.74 -18.79
N ALA A 147 -22.14 2.78 -19.51
CA ALA A 147 -21.16 3.02 -20.56
C ALA A 147 -19.89 3.76 -20.10
N ASP A 148 -19.50 3.60 -18.83
CA ASP A 148 -18.21 4.06 -18.31
C ASP A 148 -17.60 2.99 -17.38
N LEU A 149 -16.30 3.10 -17.12
CA LEU A 149 -15.55 2.22 -16.23
C LEU A 149 -15.45 2.86 -14.85
N LEU A 150 -16.34 2.45 -13.95
CA LEU A 150 -16.31 2.86 -12.55
C LEU A 150 -15.29 2.03 -11.77
N VAL A 151 -14.58 2.69 -10.86
CA VAL A 151 -13.54 2.07 -10.04
C VAL A 151 -14.08 1.74 -8.66
N GLY A 152 -13.80 0.53 -8.18
CA GLY A 152 -14.07 0.13 -6.80
C GLY A 152 -13.96 -1.37 -6.59
N HIS A 153 -13.85 -1.79 -5.33
CA HIS A 153 -13.66 -3.21 -5.00
C HIS A 153 -14.92 -4.06 -5.20
N LYS A 154 -16.10 -3.44 -5.03
CA LYS A 154 -17.41 -4.10 -5.19
C LYS A 154 -18.37 -3.15 -5.89
N ALA A 155 -19.29 -3.71 -6.67
CA ALA A 155 -20.31 -2.95 -7.41
C ALA A 155 -21.13 -1.96 -6.55
N ARG A 156 -21.32 -2.26 -5.25
CA ARG A 156 -22.05 -1.39 -4.32
C ARG A 156 -21.26 -0.16 -3.85
N ASP A 157 -19.93 -0.19 -3.98
CA ASP A 157 -19.04 0.86 -3.50
C ASP A 157 -18.77 1.92 -4.61
N LEU A 158 -19.26 1.67 -5.83
CA LEU A 158 -19.04 2.50 -7.01
C LEU A 158 -19.67 3.89 -6.84
N GLN A 159 -18.88 4.91 -7.16
CA GLN A 159 -19.29 6.30 -7.20
C GLN A 159 -19.22 6.81 -8.64
N PRO A 160 -20.24 7.52 -9.15
CA PRO A 160 -20.23 8.03 -10.53
C PRO A 160 -19.03 8.93 -10.86
N SER A 161 -18.41 9.56 -9.87
CA SER A 161 -17.24 10.42 -10.03
C SER A 161 -15.90 9.67 -9.98
N SER A 162 -15.90 8.40 -9.57
CA SER A 162 -14.71 7.55 -9.44
C SER A 162 -14.62 6.63 -10.65
N THR A 163 -14.15 7.18 -11.78
CA THR A 163 -13.99 6.45 -13.04
C THR A 163 -12.52 6.14 -13.27
N LEU A 164 -12.23 5.17 -14.15
CA LEU A 164 -10.86 4.87 -14.57
C LEU A 164 -10.20 6.12 -15.17
N ARG A 165 -10.97 6.90 -15.95
CA ARG A 165 -10.50 8.18 -16.52
C ARG A 165 -10.11 9.18 -15.44
N SER A 166 -11.01 9.44 -14.48
CA SER A 166 -10.82 10.51 -13.50
C SER A 166 -9.73 10.21 -12.48
N LEU A 167 -9.58 8.93 -12.10
CA LEU A 167 -8.60 8.51 -11.08
C LEU A 167 -7.23 8.19 -11.66
N TYR A 168 -7.15 7.68 -12.91
CA TYR A 168 -5.89 7.16 -13.46
C TYR A 168 -5.51 7.78 -14.81
N LEU A 169 -6.36 7.66 -15.84
CA LEU A 169 -5.93 7.98 -17.22
C LEU A 169 -5.69 9.48 -17.42
N GLU A 170 -6.62 10.35 -17.01
CA GLU A 170 -6.47 11.80 -17.15
C GLU A 170 -5.34 12.35 -16.28
N PRO A 171 -5.18 11.96 -15.00
CA PRO A 171 -4.02 12.35 -14.22
C PRO A 171 -2.68 11.92 -14.83
N LEU A 172 -2.56 10.67 -15.30
CA LEU A 172 -1.35 10.18 -15.96
C LEU A 172 -1.05 10.97 -17.23
N GLN A 173 -2.05 11.18 -18.09
CA GLN A 173 -1.91 11.99 -19.29
C GLN A 173 -1.41 13.40 -18.96
N ARG A 174 -2.00 14.04 -17.94
CA ARG A 174 -1.61 15.40 -17.52
C ARG A 174 -0.16 15.46 -17.02
N MET A 175 0.27 14.49 -16.21
CA MET A 175 1.66 14.38 -15.75
C MET A 175 2.62 14.20 -16.93
N LEU A 176 2.28 13.32 -17.89
CA LEU A 176 3.13 13.05 -19.05
C LEU A 176 3.22 14.25 -20.00
N VAL A 177 2.12 14.96 -20.25
CA VAL A 177 2.13 16.21 -21.03
C VAL A 177 3.02 17.26 -20.35
N ALA A 178 2.92 17.43 -19.03
CA ALA A 178 3.77 18.35 -18.29
C ALA A 178 5.27 17.99 -18.39
N GLN A 179 5.59 16.70 -18.51
CA GLN A 179 6.94 16.16 -18.67
C GLN A 179 7.37 16.00 -20.14
N SER A 180 6.60 16.53 -21.11
CA SER A 180 6.88 16.39 -22.54
C SER A 180 7.08 14.92 -22.98
N GLY A 181 6.32 14.00 -22.39
CA GLY A 181 6.37 12.57 -22.69
C GLY A 181 7.60 11.82 -22.19
N ARG A 182 8.49 12.45 -21.39
CA ARG A 182 9.75 11.82 -20.96
C ARG A 182 9.60 10.65 -19.99
N GLY A 183 8.49 10.56 -19.26
CA GLY A 183 8.30 9.62 -18.16
C GLY A 183 7.72 10.28 -16.92
N ILE A 184 7.30 9.48 -15.93
CA ILE A 184 6.78 10.00 -14.65
C ILE A 184 7.90 10.32 -13.66
N PHE A 185 8.99 9.54 -13.65
CA PHE A 185 10.08 9.69 -12.67
C PHE A 185 11.30 10.39 -13.27
N ASP A 186 11.66 11.57 -12.77
CA ASP A 186 12.80 12.36 -13.29
C ASP A 186 14.13 11.61 -13.16
N ARG A 187 14.25 10.78 -12.11
CA ARG A 187 15.45 9.98 -11.82
C ARG A 187 15.59 8.74 -12.69
N ALA A 188 14.52 8.31 -13.35
CA ALA A 188 14.53 7.20 -14.31
C ALA A 188 13.46 7.45 -15.39
N PRO A 189 13.70 8.37 -16.35
CA PRO A 189 12.68 8.77 -17.32
C PRO A 189 12.16 7.60 -18.18
N SER A 190 13.02 6.62 -18.49
CA SER A 190 12.63 5.43 -19.26
C SER A 190 11.79 4.42 -18.47
N GLN A 191 11.59 4.61 -17.17
CA GLN A 191 10.78 3.72 -16.34
C GLN A 191 9.30 3.89 -16.71
N THR A 192 8.73 2.87 -17.33
CA THR A 192 7.27 2.80 -17.55
C THR A 192 6.55 2.69 -16.19
N VAL A 193 5.40 3.35 -16.08
CA VAL A 193 4.39 3.02 -15.08
C VAL A 193 3.48 1.95 -15.66
N VAL A 194 3.14 0.94 -14.87
CA VAL A 194 2.21 -0.12 -15.24
C VAL A 194 0.87 0.11 -14.57
N LEU A 195 -0.17 0.32 -15.36
CA LEU A 195 -1.55 0.32 -14.88
C LEU A 195 -2.16 -1.07 -15.12
N LEU A 196 -2.32 -1.84 -14.03
CA LEU A 196 -3.06 -3.10 -14.04
C LEU A 196 -4.55 -2.81 -13.89
N VAL A 197 -5.35 -3.18 -14.87
CA VAL A 197 -6.80 -2.98 -14.88
C VAL A 197 -7.46 -4.33 -14.68
N ASP A 198 -8.08 -4.53 -13.51
CA ASP A 198 -8.78 -5.75 -13.15
C ASP A 198 -10.27 -5.61 -13.52
N LEU A 199 -10.70 -6.34 -14.55
CA LEU A 199 -12.06 -6.30 -15.06
C LEU A 199 -12.96 -7.16 -14.16
N LYS A 200 -13.85 -6.51 -13.41
CA LYS A 200 -14.76 -7.19 -12.47
C LYS A 200 -16.16 -7.49 -13.05
N SER A 201 -16.53 -6.84 -14.15
CA SER A 201 -17.76 -7.06 -14.92
C SER A 201 -17.51 -7.98 -16.13
N ASP A 202 -18.44 -8.04 -17.08
CA ASP A 202 -18.30 -8.85 -18.30
C ASP A 202 -16.98 -8.57 -19.03
N GLY A 203 -16.21 -9.61 -19.34
CA GLY A 203 -14.86 -9.47 -19.88
C GLY A 203 -14.80 -8.78 -21.24
N GLY A 204 -15.72 -9.10 -22.15
CA GLY A 204 -15.72 -8.60 -23.51
C GLY A 204 -16.10 -7.12 -23.58
N ASP A 205 -17.26 -6.77 -23.02
CA ASP A 205 -17.76 -5.39 -23.08
C ASP A 205 -16.88 -4.44 -22.27
N THR A 206 -16.41 -4.88 -21.08
CA THR A 206 -15.54 -4.05 -20.23
C THR A 206 -14.18 -3.82 -20.90
N PHE A 207 -13.64 -4.83 -21.59
CA PHE A 207 -12.40 -4.68 -22.36
C PHE A 207 -12.57 -3.75 -23.55
N ALA A 208 -13.69 -3.84 -24.27
CA ALA A 208 -13.99 -2.96 -25.39
C ALA A 208 -14.04 -1.49 -24.95
N GLU A 209 -14.70 -1.20 -23.82
CA GLU A 209 -14.69 0.14 -23.25
C GLU A 209 -13.29 0.56 -22.82
N LEU A 210 -12.53 -0.29 -22.11
CA LEU A 210 -11.13 0.01 -21.74
C LEU A 210 -10.30 0.41 -22.95
N HIS A 211 -10.37 -0.39 -24.02
CA HIS A 211 -9.65 -0.13 -25.26
C HIS A 211 -10.02 1.23 -25.89
N ALA A 212 -11.30 1.63 -25.80
CA ALA A 212 -11.78 2.92 -26.26
C ALA A 212 -11.29 4.09 -25.37
N GLN A 213 -11.30 3.93 -24.03
CA GLN A 213 -10.83 4.98 -23.11
C GLN A 213 -9.35 5.31 -23.25
N LEU A 214 -8.56 4.39 -23.83
CA LEU A 214 -7.12 4.55 -24.03
C LEU A 214 -6.76 5.38 -25.28
N GLU A 215 -7.73 5.70 -26.15
CA GLU A 215 -7.47 6.44 -27.40
C GLU A 215 -6.70 7.76 -27.19
N PRO A 216 -7.04 8.62 -26.21
CA PRO A 216 -6.28 9.87 -26.00
C PRO A 216 -4.80 9.65 -25.66
N LEU A 217 -4.47 8.57 -24.95
CA LEU A 217 -3.10 8.21 -24.61
C LEU A 217 -2.36 7.58 -25.80
N ARG A 218 -3.09 6.87 -26.65
CA ARG A 218 -2.61 6.30 -27.92
C ARG A 218 -2.26 7.40 -28.93
N GLU A 219 -3.12 8.40 -29.10
CA GLU A 219 -2.87 9.56 -29.97
C GLU A 219 -1.61 10.35 -29.56
N LEU A 220 -1.29 10.35 -28.26
CA LEU A 220 -0.10 10.99 -27.70
C LEU A 220 1.15 10.10 -27.70
N ASP A 221 1.05 8.85 -28.20
CA ASP A 221 2.18 7.90 -28.27
C ASP A 221 2.78 7.58 -26.88
N TYR A 222 1.92 7.52 -25.85
CA TYR A 222 2.31 7.29 -24.45
C TYR A 222 2.16 5.84 -24.00
N LEU A 223 1.51 4.98 -24.78
CA LEU A 223 1.24 3.58 -24.43
C LEU A 223 2.32 2.64 -24.96
N THR A 224 2.87 1.78 -24.12
CA THR A 224 3.76 0.69 -24.52
C THR A 224 2.98 -0.23 -25.45
N TYR A 225 3.58 -0.63 -26.57
CA TYR A 225 2.89 -1.48 -27.55
C TYR A 225 3.82 -2.51 -28.19
N TRP A 226 3.22 -3.59 -28.70
CA TRP A 226 3.87 -4.54 -29.58
C TRP A 226 3.75 -4.07 -31.03
N ASN A 227 4.89 -3.93 -31.73
CA ASN A 227 4.93 -3.41 -33.09
C ASN A 227 4.89 -4.50 -34.19
N GLY A 228 4.65 -5.76 -33.83
CA GLY A 228 4.76 -6.92 -34.72
C GLY A 228 6.05 -7.72 -34.56
N SER A 229 7.11 -7.11 -33.99
CA SER A 229 8.43 -7.72 -33.85
C SER A 229 9.06 -7.57 -32.46
N ALA A 230 8.79 -6.45 -31.78
CA ALA A 230 9.32 -6.14 -30.47
C ALA A 230 8.32 -5.30 -29.67
N ARG A 231 8.49 -5.30 -28.34
CA ARG A 231 7.81 -4.37 -27.45
C ARG A 231 8.51 -3.01 -27.52
N VAL A 232 7.76 -1.97 -27.87
CA VAL A 232 8.18 -0.59 -27.84
C VAL A 232 7.72 0.00 -26.51
N ASN A 233 8.66 0.16 -25.57
CA ASN A 233 8.38 0.73 -24.26
C ASN A 233 8.05 2.22 -24.38
N ARG A 234 6.96 2.63 -23.73
CA ARG A 234 6.55 4.03 -23.55
C ARG A 234 6.34 4.32 -22.06
N PRO A 235 6.07 5.57 -21.67
CA PRO A 235 5.91 5.91 -20.26
C PRO A 235 4.80 5.17 -19.52
N LEU A 236 3.79 4.65 -20.23
CA LEU A 236 2.65 3.94 -19.63
C LEU A 236 2.45 2.58 -20.29
N THR A 237 2.35 1.52 -19.50
CA THR A 237 2.03 0.16 -19.95
C THR A 237 0.70 -0.25 -19.35
N ILE A 238 -0.23 -0.70 -20.21
CA ILE A 238 -1.54 -1.18 -19.76
C ILE A 238 -1.52 -2.71 -19.69
N VAL A 239 -1.98 -3.26 -18.57
CA VAL A 239 -2.11 -4.70 -18.37
C VAL A 239 -3.54 -4.99 -17.94
N ALA A 240 -4.22 -5.91 -18.62
CA ALA A 240 -5.58 -6.35 -18.28
C ALA A 240 -5.54 -7.68 -17.52
N THR A 241 -6.36 -7.79 -16.47
CA THR A 241 -6.52 -8.98 -15.62
C THR A 241 -7.99 -9.16 -15.22
N GLY A 242 -8.27 -10.09 -14.30
CA GLY A 242 -9.63 -10.40 -13.85
C GLY A 242 -10.42 -11.18 -14.89
N ASN A 243 -11.61 -10.69 -15.26
CA ASN A 243 -12.44 -11.28 -16.32
C ASN A 243 -11.93 -10.96 -17.74
N ALA A 244 -10.78 -10.29 -17.89
CA ALA A 244 -10.19 -10.07 -19.19
C ALA A 244 -9.94 -11.40 -19.92
N GLU A 245 -10.50 -11.53 -21.11
CA GLU A 245 -10.32 -12.72 -21.93
C GLU A 245 -9.05 -12.61 -22.75
N PHE A 246 -8.18 -13.63 -22.71
CA PHE A 246 -6.94 -13.64 -23.50
C PHE A 246 -7.18 -13.44 -25.01
N VAL A 247 -8.34 -13.89 -25.51
CA VAL A 247 -8.74 -13.69 -26.91
C VAL A 247 -8.97 -12.22 -27.25
N SER A 248 -9.54 -11.42 -26.35
CA SER A 248 -9.75 -9.98 -26.56
C SER A 248 -8.42 -9.25 -26.74
N ILE A 249 -7.41 -9.62 -25.94
CA ILE A 249 -6.06 -9.06 -26.07
C ILE A 249 -5.44 -9.49 -27.39
N THR A 250 -5.47 -10.79 -27.73
CA THR A 250 -4.79 -11.33 -28.92
C THR A 250 -5.48 -10.97 -30.25
N ALA A 251 -6.78 -10.64 -30.21
CA ALA A 251 -7.55 -10.15 -31.36
C ALA A 251 -7.25 -8.69 -31.73
N LEU A 252 -6.61 -7.90 -30.85
CA LEU A 252 -6.12 -6.58 -31.23
C LEU A 252 -5.09 -6.67 -32.37
N ASN A 253 -4.81 -5.53 -33.02
CA ASN A 253 -3.88 -5.45 -34.14
C ASN A 253 -2.52 -6.07 -33.78
N SER A 254 -2.12 -7.11 -34.53
CA SER A 254 -0.87 -7.87 -34.30
C SER A 254 0.41 -7.05 -34.50
N THR A 255 0.29 -5.86 -35.10
CA THR A 255 1.40 -4.91 -35.33
C THR A 255 1.27 -3.64 -34.49
N HIS A 256 0.20 -3.51 -33.69
CA HIS A 256 0.01 -2.40 -32.78
C HIS A 256 -0.92 -2.81 -31.62
N ARG A 257 -0.40 -3.60 -30.69
CA ARG A 257 -1.13 -4.06 -29.50
C ARG A 257 -0.59 -3.35 -28.26
N ASP A 258 -1.40 -2.54 -27.61
CA ASP A 258 -0.99 -1.67 -26.50
C ASP A 258 -1.63 -2.03 -25.15
N ILE A 259 -2.43 -3.09 -25.13
CA ILE A 259 -2.92 -3.73 -23.91
C ILE A 259 -2.30 -5.13 -23.85
N PHE A 260 -1.66 -5.44 -22.72
CA PHE A 260 -1.06 -6.75 -22.46
C PHE A 260 -1.87 -7.53 -21.44
N TYR A 261 -1.71 -8.85 -21.45
CA TYR A 261 -2.36 -9.74 -20.51
C TYR A 261 -1.52 -9.97 -19.25
N ASP A 262 -2.18 -10.13 -18.10
CA ASP A 262 -1.60 -10.70 -16.88
C ASP A 262 -1.70 -12.24 -16.94
N ALA A 263 -0.61 -12.90 -17.33
CA ALA A 263 -0.61 -14.34 -17.52
C ALA A 263 -0.74 -15.10 -16.17
N PRO A 264 -1.41 -16.25 -16.12
CA PRO A 264 -1.59 -17.00 -14.88
C PRO A 264 -0.28 -17.70 -14.47
N LEU A 265 0.49 -17.11 -13.55
CA LEU A 265 1.84 -17.59 -13.20
C LEU A 265 1.86 -19.04 -12.67
N HIS A 266 0.83 -19.45 -11.93
CA HIS A 266 0.71 -20.81 -11.39
C HIS A 266 0.48 -21.90 -12.46
N THR A 267 0.01 -21.51 -13.64
CA THR A 267 -0.26 -22.37 -14.80
C THR A 267 0.31 -21.74 -16.07
N LEU A 268 1.48 -21.11 -15.96
CA LEU A 268 2.08 -20.32 -17.03
C LEU A 268 2.48 -21.19 -18.24
N ARG A 269 2.80 -22.45 -17.97
CA ARG A 269 3.03 -23.47 -18.99
C ARG A 269 1.72 -23.78 -19.68
N SER A 270 1.70 -23.64 -20.99
CA SER A 270 0.49 -23.82 -21.78
C SER A 270 0.68 -24.92 -22.83
N SER A 271 -0.43 -25.49 -23.32
CA SER A 271 -0.39 -26.38 -24.49
C SER A 271 -0.01 -25.66 -25.79
N ALA A 272 0.06 -24.33 -25.79
CA ALA A 272 0.55 -23.54 -26.91
C ALA A 272 2.08 -23.37 -26.91
N ASP A 273 2.75 -23.79 -25.83
CA ASP A 273 4.20 -23.81 -25.74
C ASP A 273 4.77 -24.93 -26.64
N ASP A 274 5.84 -24.63 -27.35
CA ASP A 274 6.65 -25.57 -28.13
C ASP A 274 8.11 -25.40 -27.69
N LEU A 275 8.55 -26.29 -26.79
CA LEU A 275 9.87 -26.26 -26.18
C LEU A 275 10.91 -27.08 -26.95
N ASP A 276 10.49 -27.78 -28.00
CA ASP A 276 11.37 -28.65 -28.80
C ASP A 276 12.04 -27.88 -29.95
N ILE A 277 11.62 -26.65 -30.21
CA ILE A 277 12.21 -25.74 -31.20
C ILE A 277 13.16 -24.72 -30.54
N GLN A 278 14.11 -24.19 -31.33
CA GLN A 278 15.09 -23.20 -30.85
C GLN A 278 15.02 -21.91 -31.69
N PRO A 279 14.71 -20.74 -31.08
CA PRO A 279 14.29 -20.57 -29.68
C PRO A 279 12.92 -21.19 -29.39
N PRO A 280 12.63 -21.56 -28.12
CA PRO A 280 11.31 -22.04 -27.72
C PRO A 280 10.21 -21.05 -28.08
N ARG A 281 9.04 -21.56 -28.46
CA ARG A 281 7.83 -20.75 -28.61
C ARG A 281 6.99 -20.90 -27.36
N TYR A 282 6.54 -19.78 -26.79
CA TYR A 282 5.67 -19.77 -25.63
C TYR A 282 4.29 -19.20 -26.00
N GLY A 283 3.22 -19.79 -25.47
CA GLY A 283 1.86 -19.28 -25.61
C GLY A 283 1.71 -17.89 -24.99
N TYR A 284 2.16 -17.74 -23.75
CA TYR A 284 2.34 -16.45 -23.10
C TYR A 284 3.75 -15.95 -23.33
N ASN A 285 3.89 -14.77 -23.94
CA ASN A 285 5.18 -14.18 -24.28
C ASN A 285 5.08 -12.65 -24.37
N THR A 286 6.19 -11.99 -24.71
CA THR A 286 6.28 -10.53 -24.76
C THR A 286 5.33 -9.84 -25.75
N SER A 287 4.78 -10.55 -26.74
CA SER A 287 3.85 -9.97 -27.71
C SER A 287 2.41 -9.84 -27.19
N ASN A 288 2.05 -10.58 -26.14
CA ASN A 288 0.67 -10.68 -25.66
C ASN A 288 0.53 -10.48 -24.13
N SER A 289 1.58 -10.72 -23.35
CA SER A 289 1.55 -10.63 -21.89
C SER A 289 2.67 -9.74 -21.36
N TYR A 290 2.44 -9.02 -20.26
CA TYR A 290 3.46 -8.21 -19.58
C TYR A 290 3.75 -8.75 -18.19
N LEU A 291 2.71 -8.91 -17.39
CA LEU A 291 2.80 -9.55 -16.07
C LEU A 291 2.57 -11.06 -16.19
N ALA A 292 3.07 -11.77 -15.20
CA ALA A 292 2.58 -13.09 -14.85
C ALA A 292 2.33 -13.12 -13.34
N SER A 293 1.08 -13.28 -12.92
CA SER A 293 0.68 -13.16 -11.51
C SER A 293 0.04 -14.43 -10.95
N THR A 294 0.20 -14.67 -9.64
CA THR A 294 -0.61 -15.65 -8.89
C THR A 294 -0.65 -15.33 -7.39
N GLU A 295 -1.52 -16.01 -6.66
CA GLU A 295 -1.56 -15.98 -5.20
C GLU A 295 -0.24 -16.48 -4.60
N PHE A 296 0.22 -15.84 -3.54
CA PHE A 296 1.42 -16.27 -2.82
C PHE A 296 1.31 -17.71 -2.30
N LYS A 297 0.10 -18.18 -1.95
CA LYS A 297 -0.12 -19.58 -1.53
C LYS A 297 0.24 -20.61 -2.62
N ASN A 298 0.26 -20.20 -3.89
CA ASN A 298 0.62 -21.03 -5.05
C ASN A 298 2.10 -20.89 -5.43
N ALA A 299 2.91 -20.20 -4.64
CA ALA A 299 4.27 -19.87 -5.00
C ALA A 299 5.19 -21.10 -5.02
N ILE A 300 5.83 -21.33 -6.17
CA ILE A 300 6.86 -22.35 -6.35
C ILE A 300 8.20 -21.61 -6.55
N LEU A 301 8.87 -21.32 -5.43
CA LEU A 301 10.11 -20.53 -5.36
C LEU A 301 11.37 -21.37 -5.26
N TYR A 302 11.22 -22.69 -5.11
CA TYR A 302 12.30 -23.64 -4.94
C TYR A 302 11.99 -24.89 -5.74
N THR A 303 13.00 -25.44 -6.40
CA THR A 303 12.90 -26.70 -7.14
C THR A 303 14.16 -27.53 -6.93
N HIS A 304 14.07 -28.85 -7.14
CA HIS A 304 15.21 -29.75 -7.12
C HIS A 304 15.72 -29.98 -8.55
N LYS A 305 16.99 -29.63 -8.83
CA LYS A 305 17.61 -29.86 -10.14
C LYS A 305 17.96 -31.33 -10.29
N ASN A 306 17.25 -32.08 -11.13
CA ASN A 306 17.65 -33.45 -11.43
C ASN A 306 17.09 -33.99 -12.76
N GLU A 307 17.17 -33.25 -13.87
CA GLU A 307 16.45 -33.66 -15.09
C GLU A 307 17.15 -33.33 -16.43
N SER A 308 16.81 -34.13 -17.45
CA SER A 308 17.54 -34.26 -18.72
C SER A 308 16.76 -33.88 -19.99
N SER A 309 15.44 -33.65 -19.95
CA SER A 309 14.65 -33.20 -21.12
C SER A 309 14.28 -31.71 -21.03
N ALA A 310 14.06 -31.04 -22.17
CA ALA A 310 13.70 -29.61 -22.21
C ALA A 310 12.36 -29.33 -21.51
N TRP A 311 11.37 -30.20 -21.70
CA TRP A 311 10.08 -30.09 -21.01
C TRP A 311 10.19 -30.27 -19.50
N THR A 312 10.99 -31.25 -19.05
CA THR A 312 11.23 -31.41 -17.61
C THR A 312 12.09 -30.27 -17.05
N LYS A 313 12.99 -29.69 -17.86
CA LYS A 313 13.79 -28.51 -17.48
C LYS A 313 12.92 -27.27 -17.19
N ASP A 314 11.96 -26.91 -18.05
CA ASP A 314 11.00 -25.81 -17.78
C ASP A 314 10.06 -26.17 -16.61
N ALA A 315 9.67 -27.44 -16.47
CA ALA A 315 8.87 -27.92 -15.33
C ALA A 315 9.59 -27.80 -13.98
N SER A 316 10.90 -27.99 -13.99
CA SER A 316 11.76 -27.95 -12.80
C SER A 316 12.34 -26.56 -12.54
N GLN A 317 11.97 -25.55 -13.31
CA GLN A 317 12.24 -24.16 -12.98
C GLN A 317 11.25 -23.63 -11.94
N THR A 318 11.69 -22.65 -11.16
CA THR A 318 10.78 -21.84 -10.36
C THR A 318 9.84 -21.06 -11.27
N GLN A 319 8.68 -20.65 -10.75
CA GLN A 319 7.75 -19.81 -11.51
C GLN A 319 8.38 -18.49 -11.95
N ILE A 320 9.27 -17.91 -11.14
CA ILE A 320 9.97 -16.66 -11.48
C ILE A 320 10.87 -16.87 -12.70
N GLU A 321 11.62 -17.97 -12.77
CA GLU A 321 12.44 -18.32 -13.93
C GLU A 321 11.57 -18.56 -15.18
N GLN A 322 10.46 -19.30 -15.04
CA GLN A 322 9.52 -19.54 -16.16
C GLN A 322 8.95 -18.23 -16.74
N ALA A 323 8.64 -17.25 -15.88
CA ALA A 323 8.20 -15.92 -16.30
C ALA A 323 9.33 -15.15 -17.00
N GLN A 324 10.56 -15.22 -16.49
CA GLN A 324 11.72 -14.57 -17.07
C GLN A 324 12.05 -15.12 -18.47
N ASP A 325 12.00 -16.43 -18.67
CA ASP A 325 12.24 -17.08 -19.97
C ASP A 325 11.20 -16.66 -21.03
N ARG A 326 9.99 -16.28 -20.59
CA ARG A 326 8.90 -15.74 -21.44
C ARG A 326 8.94 -14.22 -21.61
N GLY A 327 9.93 -13.55 -20.98
CA GLY A 327 10.07 -12.09 -20.97
C GLY A 327 8.99 -11.36 -20.16
N LEU A 328 8.40 -12.03 -19.17
CA LEU A 328 7.31 -11.53 -18.34
C LEU A 328 7.82 -11.09 -16.95
N VAL A 329 7.06 -10.20 -16.31
CA VAL A 329 7.34 -9.69 -14.97
C VAL A 329 6.49 -10.47 -13.97
N SER A 330 7.13 -11.26 -13.11
CA SER A 330 6.43 -12.05 -12.09
C SER A 330 5.92 -11.19 -10.93
N ARG A 331 4.71 -11.50 -10.45
CA ARG A 331 4.07 -10.88 -9.27
C ARG A 331 3.37 -11.93 -8.42
N TYR A 332 3.42 -11.78 -7.11
CA TYR A 332 2.64 -12.58 -6.16
C TYR A 332 1.73 -11.70 -5.33
N TRP A 333 0.42 -11.92 -5.39
CA TRP A 333 -0.56 -11.20 -4.58
C TRP A 333 -1.01 -12.03 -3.37
N ASP A 334 -1.75 -11.42 -2.45
CA ASP A 334 -2.11 -12.03 -1.15
C ASP A 334 -0.89 -12.53 -0.35
N THR A 335 0.20 -11.74 -0.34
CA THR A 335 1.33 -12.02 0.54
C THR A 335 0.93 -11.80 2.00
N PRO A 336 1.43 -12.60 2.97
CA PRO A 336 1.06 -12.46 4.37
C PRO A 336 1.22 -11.03 4.87
N ALA A 337 0.14 -10.39 5.34
CA ALA A 337 0.20 -9.03 5.90
C ALA A 337 0.63 -9.03 7.38
N SER A 338 0.34 -10.12 8.11
CA SER A 338 0.55 -10.25 9.56
C SER A 338 0.94 -11.69 9.93
N PRO A 339 1.73 -11.89 11.01
CA PRO A 339 2.45 -10.88 11.76
C PRO A 339 3.57 -10.22 10.93
N PRO A 340 4.03 -8.99 11.26
CA PRO A 340 5.00 -8.25 10.45
C PRO A 340 6.28 -9.03 10.12
N ASN A 341 6.76 -9.89 11.01
CA ASN A 341 7.93 -10.74 10.77
C ASN A 341 7.68 -11.77 9.65
N THR A 342 6.49 -12.35 9.56
CA THR A 342 6.14 -13.31 8.49
C THR A 342 6.05 -12.60 7.15
N ARG A 343 5.41 -11.43 7.12
CA ARG A 343 5.37 -10.55 5.95
C ARG A 343 6.77 -10.21 5.44
N ASP A 344 7.63 -9.73 6.34
CA ASP A 344 8.99 -9.31 6.00
C ASP A 344 9.85 -10.50 5.50
N ILE A 345 9.64 -11.71 6.04
CA ILE A 345 10.27 -12.93 5.53
C ILE A 345 9.78 -13.26 4.12
N ALA A 346 8.46 -13.25 3.88
CA ALA A 346 7.89 -13.54 2.56
C ALA A 346 8.44 -12.58 1.50
N TRP A 347 8.43 -11.28 1.79
CA TRP A 347 8.98 -10.26 0.91
C TRP A 347 10.47 -10.45 0.67
N ARG A 348 11.27 -10.70 1.71
CA ARG A 348 12.71 -10.96 1.55
C ARG A 348 12.96 -12.16 0.63
N VAL A 349 12.23 -13.26 0.81
CA VAL A 349 12.39 -14.45 -0.05
C VAL A 349 12.03 -14.12 -1.50
N LEU A 350 10.93 -13.40 -1.75
CA LEU A 350 10.56 -12.99 -3.11
C LEU A 350 11.63 -12.12 -3.77
N VAL A 351 12.18 -11.16 -3.02
CA VAL A 351 13.29 -10.29 -3.47
C VAL A 351 14.54 -11.10 -3.78
N GLU A 352 14.98 -11.96 -2.86
CA GLU A 352 16.15 -12.83 -3.03
C GLU A 352 16.01 -13.77 -4.24
N ARG A 353 14.78 -14.14 -4.58
CA ARG A 353 14.46 -14.98 -5.75
C ARG A 353 14.30 -14.19 -7.05
N GLY A 354 14.38 -12.86 -7.01
CA GLY A 354 14.31 -12.02 -8.20
C GLY A 354 12.89 -11.89 -8.77
N VAL A 355 11.88 -11.79 -7.90
CA VAL A 355 10.51 -11.44 -8.33
C VAL A 355 10.53 -10.16 -9.15
N GLY A 356 9.67 -10.07 -10.17
CA GLY A 356 9.62 -8.90 -11.04
C GLY A 356 9.14 -7.64 -10.33
N VAL A 357 8.05 -7.76 -9.56
CA VAL A 357 7.47 -6.66 -8.78
C VAL A 357 6.87 -7.20 -7.47
N LEU A 358 7.06 -6.48 -6.36
CA LEU A 358 6.43 -6.81 -5.08
C LEU A 358 5.02 -6.23 -5.01
N ASN A 359 4.05 -7.04 -4.59
CA ASN A 359 2.69 -6.59 -4.30
C ASN A 359 2.63 -5.97 -2.90
N MET A 360 2.18 -4.71 -2.78
CA MET A 360 2.01 -4.06 -1.48
C MET A 360 0.78 -3.14 -1.46
N ASP A 361 -0.01 -3.23 -0.39
CA ASP A 361 -1.08 -2.28 -0.10
C ASP A 361 -0.60 -1.14 0.84
N ASP A 362 0.47 -1.35 1.61
CA ASP A 362 0.95 -0.36 2.60
C ASP A 362 2.04 0.55 2.02
N LEU A 363 1.64 1.71 1.51
CA LEU A 363 2.57 2.67 0.89
C LEU A 363 3.51 3.36 1.89
N GLY A 364 3.15 3.40 3.17
CA GLY A 364 4.05 3.86 4.22
C GLY A 364 5.24 2.91 4.41
N MET A 365 4.99 1.60 4.33
CA MET A 365 6.06 0.59 4.29
C MET A 365 6.95 0.72 3.05
N VAL A 366 6.37 1.03 1.89
CA VAL A 366 7.13 1.31 0.66
C VAL A 366 8.09 2.49 0.87
N ARG A 367 7.63 3.59 1.46
CA ARG A 367 8.49 4.76 1.71
C ARG A 367 9.53 4.49 2.80
N GLY A 368 9.16 3.77 3.85
CA GLY A 368 10.05 3.44 4.97
C GLY A 368 11.11 2.40 4.63
N ARG A 369 10.85 1.50 3.67
CA ARG A 369 11.75 0.36 3.40
C ARG A 369 12.08 0.11 1.94
N GLY A 370 11.28 0.57 0.98
CA GLY A 370 11.42 0.29 -0.47
C GLY A 370 12.81 0.51 -1.05
N ARG A 371 13.59 1.43 -0.46
CA ARG A 371 14.98 1.75 -0.86
C ARG A 371 16.07 0.86 -0.23
N GLY A 372 15.71 0.04 0.77
CA GLY A 372 16.63 -0.78 1.55
C GLY A 372 16.52 -2.30 1.32
N TRP A 373 15.54 -2.76 0.54
CA TRP A 373 15.46 -4.16 0.12
C TRP A 373 16.54 -4.42 -0.92
N GLY A 374 17.41 -5.42 -0.68
CA GLY A 374 18.48 -5.79 -1.61
C GLY A 374 18.00 -5.82 -3.06
N ARG A 375 18.80 -5.24 -3.96
CA ARG A 375 18.46 -4.87 -5.35
C ARG A 375 17.38 -5.73 -6.02
N LEU A 376 16.12 -5.31 -5.91
CA LEU A 376 15.22 -5.46 -7.05
C LEU A 376 15.63 -4.39 -8.05
N GLU A 377 16.19 -4.81 -9.19
CA GLU A 377 16.59 -3.88 -10.24
C GLU A 377 15.37 -3.49 -11.09
N LEU A 378 15.30 -2.22 -11.48
CA LEU A 378 14.35 -1.75 -12.47
C LEU A 378 14.66 -2.48 -13.79
N LYS A 379 13.65 -3.11 -14.39
CA LYS A 379 13.78 -3.85 -15.65
C LYS A 379 13.53 -2.97 -16.86
#